data_AF-A0A9D7F880-F1
#
_entry.id   AF-A0A9D7F880-F1
#
_cell.length_a   1.000
_cell.length_b   1.000
_cell.length_c   1.000
_cell.angle_alpha   90.00
_cell.angle_beta   90.00
_cell.angle_gamma   90.00
#
_symmetry.space_group_name_H-M   'P 1'
#
loop_
_entity.id
_entity.type
_entity.pdbx_description
1 polymer ?
#
loop_
_entity_poly.entity_id
_entity_poly.type
_entity_poly.pdbx_seq_one_letter_code
_entity_poly.pdbx_strand_id
1 'polypeptide(L)'
;MKWSQKLMLVDTVVQGILMTGIAIGPILAFTSDYNEWMGFSLYGMVLLGAWQFFGNLSWSLLFGASPSRKNYLITVIVYFLLGIAAANLIEMSAFSDSLGLFYWFGIPFGIAIWYFRISAGQLVASYRPPRSFWDI
;
A
#
# COMPACT_ATOMS: atom_id res chain seq x y z
N MET A 1 -22.96 -13.30 -2.44
CA MET A 1 -21.79 -12.56 -1.93
C MET A 1 -22.26 -11.44 -1.00
N LYS A 2 -21.82 -11.46 0.26
CA LYS A 2 -22.19 -10.47 1.29
C LYS A 2 -21.65 -9.08 0.91
N TRP A 3 -22.28 -8.01 1.40
CA TRP A 3 -21.88 -6.64 1.09
C TRP A 3 -20.42 -6.33 1.50
N SER A 4 -19.97 -6.84 2.65
CA SER A 4 -18.57 -6.74 3.08
C SER A 4 -17.60 -7.41 2.11
N GLN A 5 -17.95 -8.57 1.53
CA GLN A 5 -17.11 -9.23 0.52
C GLN A 5 -16.99 -8.40 -0.76
N LYS A 6 -18.06 -7.70 -1.16
CA LYS A 6 -18.05 -6.78 -2.32
C LYS A 6 -17.11 -5.61 -2.08
N LEU A 7 -17.16 -5.01 -0.90
CA LEU A 7 -16.24 -3.93 -0.54
C LEU A 7 -14.79 -4.40 -0.48
N MET A 8 -14.51 -5.59 0.08
CA MET A 8 -13.13 -6.14 0.11
C MET A 8 -12.61 -6.41 -1.30
N LEU A 9 -13.47 -6.89 -2.20
CA LEU A 9 -13.12 -7.11 -3.59
C LEU A 9 -12.77 -5.79 -4.29
N VAL A 10 -13.61 -4.77 -4.15
CA VAL A 10 -13.35 -3.44 -4.73
C VAL A 10 -12.05 -2.85 -4.22
N ASP A 11 -11.83 -2.87 -2.89
CA ASP A 11 -10.59 -2.40 -2.27
C ASP A 11 -9.35 -3.12 -2.84
N THR A 12 -9.39 -4.45 -2.91
CA THR A 12 -8.30 -5.27 -3.43
C THR A 12 -8.02 -4.99 -4.91
N VAL A 13 -9.06 -4.84 -5.73
CA VAL A 13 -8.92 -4.54 -7.17
C VAL A 13 -8.34 -3.15 -7.39
N VAL A 14 -8.83 -2.13 -6.68
CA VAL A 14 -8.32 -0.75 -6.80
C VAL A 14 -6.84 -0.71 -6.42
N GLN A 15 -6.45 -1.36 -5.33
CA GLN A 15 -5.04 -1.45 -4.96
C GLN A 15 -4.18 -2.17 -6.00
N GLY A 16 -4.67 -3.29 -6.54
CA GLY A 16 -3.97 -4.03 -7.58
C GLY A 16 -3.70 -3.15 -8.80
N ILE A 17 -4.73 -2.44 -9.29
CA ILE A 17 -4.63 -1.51 -10.43
C ILE A 17 -3.61 -0.41 -10.14
N LEU A 18 -3.71 0.23 -8.97
CA LEU A 18 -2.80 1.32 -8.58
C LEU A 18 -1.35 0.83 -8.46
N MET A 19 -1.12 -0.34 -7.84
CA MET A 19 0.22 -0.93 -7.74
C MET A 19 0.81 -1.30 -9.11
N THR A 20 0.01 -1.87 -10.00
CA THR A 20 0.45 -2.17 -11.37
C THR A 20 0.77 -0.89 -12.13
N GLY A 21 -0.05 0.15 -12.03
CA GLY A 21 0.20 1.45 -12.66
C GLY A 21 1.50 2.10 -12.18
N ILE A 22 1.77 2.06 -10.87
CA ILE A 22 3.02 2.56 -10.27
C ILE A 22 4.23 1.73 -10.71
N ALA A 23 4.08 0.41 -10.87
CA ALA A 23 5.17 -0.45 -11.33
C ALA A 23 5.50 -0.24 -12.82
N ILE A 24 4.51 0.11 -13.63
CA ILE A 24 4.68 0.37 -15.07
C ILE A 24 5.40 1.70 -15.33
N GLY A 25 5.11 2.73 -14.53
CA GLY A 25 5.67 4.07 -14.74
C GLY A 25 7.21 4.12 -14.84
N PRO A 26 7.97 3.51 -13.92
CA PRO A 26 9.43 3.44 -14.02
C PRO A 26 9.91 2.67 -15.26
N ILE A 27 9.18 1.63 -15.69
CA ILE A 27 9.51 0.87 -16.90
C ILE A 27 9.36 1.75 -18.15
N LEU A 28 8.29 2.54 -18.24
CA LEU A 28 8.05 3.47 -19.35
C LEU A 28 8.98 4.69 -19.30
N ALA A 29 9.42 5.10 -18.11
CA ALA A 29 10.41 6.15 -17.92
C ALA A 29 11.78 5.81 -18.54
N PHE A 30 12.11 4.51 -18.71
CA PHE A 30 13.31 4.08 -19.43
C PHE A 30 13.18 4.16 -20.96
N THR A 31 11.96 4.16 -21.50
CA THR A 31 11.70 4.10 -22.94
C THR A 31 11.18 5.40 -23.54
N SER A 32 10.78 6.37 -22.72
CA SER A 32 10.14 7.63 -23.14
C SER A 32 10.46 8.76 -22.15
N ASP A 33 9.69 9.84 -22.09
CA ASP A 33 10.02 11.02 -21.27
C ASP A 33 10.10 10.67 -19.77
N TYR A 34 11.33 10.53 -19.28
CA TYR A 34 11.63 10.12 -17.91
C TYR A 34 10.91 11.00 -16.87
N ASN A 35 10.82 12.31 -17.10
CA ASN A 35 10.23 13.24 -16.14
C ASN A 35 8.71 13.08 -16.04
N GLU A 36 8.04 12.85 -17.17
CA GLU A 36 6.60 12.63 -17.22
C GLU A 36 6.20 11.34 -16.50
N TRP A 37 6.86 10.23 -16.81
CA TRP A 37 6.52 8.92 -16.24
C TRP A 37 6.97 8.76 -14.78
N MET A 38 8.07 9.41 -14.39
CA MET A 38 8.47 9.49 -12.98
C MET A 38 7.46 10.31 -12.18
N GLY A 39 6.99 11.43 -12.72
CA GLY A 39 5.91 12.23 -12.13
C GLY A 39 4.62 11.43 -11.96
N PHE A 40 4.19 10.71 -13.01
CA PHE A 40 3.03 9.81 -12.96
C PHE A 40 3.15 8.76 -11.84
N SER A 41 4.34 8.14 -11.71
CA SER A 41 4.62 7.14 -10.67
C SER A 41 4.52 7.72 -9.26
N LEU A 42 5.04 8.93 -9.05
CA LEU A 42 4.93 9.66 -7.78
C LEU A 42 3.48 9.98 -7.42
N TYR A 43 2.70 10.52 -8.36
CA TYR A 43 1.28 10.78 -8.13
C TYR A 43 0.51 9.50 -7.83
N GLY A 44 0.80 8.42 -8.56
CA GLY A 44 0.24 7.09 -8.30
C GLY A 44 0.55 6.60 -6.89
N MET A 45 1.80 6.76 -6.42
CA MET A 45 2.19 6.37 -5.06
C MET A 45 1.45 7.16 -3.98
N VAL A 46 1.28 8.47 -4.15
CA VAL A 46 0.52 9.31 -3.22
C VAL A 46 -0.95 8.86 -3.17
N LEU A 47 -1.57 8.63 -4.34
CA LEU A 47 -2.95 8.14 -4.43
C LEU A 47 -3.14 6.77 -3.80
N LEU A 48 -2.20 5.85 -4.05
CA LEU A 48 -2.20 4.52 -3.42
C LEU A 48 -2.05 4.63 -1.90
N GLY A 49 -1.10 5.42 -1.41
CA GLY A 49 -0.91 5.64 0.03
C GLY A 49 -2.18 6.19 0.69
N ALA A 50 -2.81 7.19 0.08
CA ALA A 50 -4.07 7.76 0.57
C ALA A 50 -5.20 6.71 0.58
N TRP A 51 -5.38 5.98 -0.53
CA TRP A 51 -6.38 4.92 -0.62
C TRP A 51 -6.18 3.87 0.47
N GLN A 52 -4.95 3.41 0.68
CA GLN A 52 -4.63 2.37 1.67
C GLN A 52 -4.81 2.86 3.11
N PHE A 53 -4.44 4.12 3.40
CA PHE A 53 -4.66 4.72 4.70
C PHE A 53 -6.16 4.79 5.04
N PHE A 54 -6.97 5.42 4.17
CA PHE A 54 -8.41 5.56 4.38
C PHE A 54 -9.13 4.22 4.34
N GLY A 55 -8.78 3.36 3.38
CA GLY A 55 -9.32 2.01 3.29
C GLY A 55 -9.08 1.23 4.58
N ASN A 56 -7.83 1.24 5.10
CA ASN A 56 -7.54 0.50 6.33
C ASN A 56 -8.23 1.09 7.56
N LEU A 57 -8.34 2.42 7.62
CA LEU A 57 -9.10 3.09 8.68
C LEU A 57 -10.58 2.69 8.64
N SER A 58 -11.22 2.75 7.46
CA SER A 58 -12.62 2.34 7.29
C SER A 58 -12.85 0.88 7.66
N TRP A 59 -11.98 -0.04 7.21
CA TRP A 59 -12.06 -1.45 7.58
C TRP A 59 -11.89 -1.69 9.08
N SER A 60 -10.96 -0.96 9.70
CA SER A 60 -10.69 -1.04 11.14
C SER A 60 -11.88 -0.56 11.99
N LEU A 61 -12.58 0.49 11.53
CA LEU A 61 -13.76 1.04 12.20
C LEU A 61 -15.00 0.15 12.03
N LEU A 62 -15.23 -0.38 10.82
CA LEU A 62 -16.45 -1.12 10.50
C LEU A 62 -16.46 -2.58 10.99
N PHE A 63 -15.29 -3.23 11.05
CA PHE A 63 -15.21 -4.68 11.30
C PHE A 63 -14.30 -5.05 12.47
N GLY A 64 -13.75 -4.06 13.16
CA GLY A 64 -12.72 -4.26 14.18
C GLY A 64 -11.36 -4.56 13.55
N ALA A 65 -10.32 -3.92 14.07
CA ALA A 65 -8.99 -4.06 13.49
C ALA A 65 -8.34 -5.41 13.88
N SER A 66 -8.22 -6.31 12.91
CA SER A 66 -7.36 -7.50 13.03
C SER A 66 -5.93 -7.09 13.43
N PRO A 67 -5.18 -7.90 14.20
CA PRO A 67 -3.80 -7.56 14.61
C PRO A 67 -2.91 -7.13 13.43
N SER A 68 -3.03 -7.79 12.28
CA SER A 68 -2.28 -7.44 11.06
C SER A 68 -2.58 -6.02 10.54
N ARG A 69 -3.86 -5.60 10.54
CA ARG A 69 -4.26 -4.25 10.12
C ARG A 69 -3.82 -3.17 11.10
N LYS A 70 -3.79 -3.47 12.41
CA LYS A 70 -3.25 -2.57 13.44
C LYS A 70 -1.74 -2.38 13.27
N ASN A 71 -0.99 -3.48 13.14
CA ASN A 71 0.45 -3.43 12.93
C ASN A 71 0.80 -2.66 11.65
N TYR A 72 0.03 -2.87 10.58
CA TYR A 72 0.17 -2.10 9.35
C TYR A 72 0.01 -0.59 9.59
N LEU A 73 -1.07 -0.16 10.26
CA LEU A 73 -1.29 1.27 10.58
C LEU A 73 -0.14 1.86 11.39
N ILE A 74 0.32 1.13 12.42
CA ILE A 74 1.44 1.57 13.25
C ILE A 74 2.70 1.72 12.40
N THR A 75 3.02 0.75 11.55
CA THR A 75 4.19 0.84 10.66
C THR A 75 4.09 2.01 9.69
N VAL A 76 2.92 2.26 9.10
CA VAL A 76 2.69 3.42 8.21
C VAL A 76 2.91 4.73 8.96
N ILE A 77 2.34 4.88 10.16
CA ILE A 77 2.49 6.08 10.98
C ILE A 77 3.95 6.28 11.39
N VAL A 78 4.62 5.23 11.87
CA VAL A 78 6.04 5.27 12.26
C VAL A 78 6.90 5.65 11.06
N TYR A 79 6.67 5.03 9.91
CA TYR A 79 7.39 5.35 8.68
C TYR A 79 7.20 6.81 8.27
N PHE A 80 5.97 7.32 8.32
CA PHE A 80 5.67 8.72 7.99
C PHE A 80 6.36 9.71 8.95
N LEU A 81 6.35 9.42 10.25
CA LEU A 81 7.03 10.24 11.26
C LEU A 81 8.56 10.22 11.08
N LEU A 82 9.13 9.06 10.78
CA LEU A 82 10.55 8.93 10.45
C LEU A 82 10.88 9.69 9.16
N GLY A 83 9.98 9.72 8.17
CA GLY A 83 10.15 10.48 6.94
C GLY A 83 10.17 11.97 7.17
N ILE A 84 9.26 12.47 8.00
CA ILE A 84 9.28 13.88 8.44
C ILE A 84 10.57 14.19 9.19
N ALA A 85 10.96 13.35 10.15
CA ALA A 85 12.18 13.57 10.93
C ALA A 85 13.44 13.58 10.04
N ALA A 86 13.55 12.61 9.11
CA ALA A 86 14.65 12.54 8.15
C ALA A 86 14.69 13.77 7.23
N ALA A 87 13.54 14.24 6.74
CA ALA A 87 13.45 15.44 5.92
C ALA A 87 13.85 16.72 6.66
N ASN A 88 13.68 16.78 7.99
CA ASN A 88 14.06 17.94 8.81
C ASN A 88 15.51 17.90 9.32
N LEU A 89 16.11 16.71 9.44
CA LEU A 89 17.47 16.54 9.97
C LEU A 89 18.55 16.55 8.88
N ILE A 90 18.17 16.25 7.64
CA ILE A 90 19.10 16.12 6.52
C ILE A 90 18.78 17.24 5.56
N GLU A 91 19.64 18.26 5.49
CA GLU A 91 19.71 19.11 4.30
C GLU A 91 19.76 18.17 3.09
N MET A 92 18.71 18.17 2.26
CA MET A 92 18.41 17.14 1.25
C MET A 92 19.57 16.82 0.29
N SER A 93 20.60 17.66 0.25
CA SER A 93 21.84 17.49 -0.51
C SER A 93 22.71 16.30 -0.07
N ALA A 94 22.49 15.68 1.09
CA ALA A 94 23.33 14.59 1.60
C ALA A 94 22.75 13.17 1.42
N PHE A 95 21.48 13.03 1.00
CA PHE A 95 20.95 11.73 0.60
C PHE A 95 21.49 11.40 -0.80
N SER A 96 22.30 10.34 -0.92
CA SER A 96 22.68 9.85 -2.25
C SER A 96 21.43 9.55 -3.07
N ASP A 97 21.46 9.83 -4.37
CA ASP A 97 20.31 9.62 -5.28
C ASP A 97 19.68 8.23 -5.10
N SER A 98 20.51 7.21 -4.83
CA SER A 98 20.09 5.83 -4.59
C SER A 98 19.39 5.59 -3.23
N LEU A 99 19.89 6.18 -2.13
CA LEU A 99 19.27 6.04 -0.81
C LEU A 99 17.96 6.83 -0.73
N GLY A 100 17.93 8.01 -1.36
CA GLY A 100 16.71 8.80 -1.51
C GLY A 100 15.64 8.03 -2.27
N LEU A 101 15.98 7.45 -3.44
CA LEU A 101 15.04 6.64 -4.21
C LEU A 101 14.54 5.41 -3.44
N PHE A 102 15.42 4.67 -2.77
CA PHE A 102 14.99 3.52 -1.97
C PHE A 102 14.06 3.92 -0.83
N TYR A 103 14.36 5.03 -0.16
CA TYR A 103 13.53 5.56 0.92
C TYR A 103 12.18 6.04 0.41
N TRP A 104 12.15 6.90 -0.60
CA TRP A 104 10.94 7.56 -1.10
C TRP A 104 10.08 6.69 -2.03
N PHE A 105 10.62 5.63 -2.61
CA PHE A 105 9.87 4.70 -3.47
C PHE A 105 9.87 3.27 -2.97
N GLY A 106 11.04 2.71 -2.64
CA GLY A 106 11.17 1.30 -2.27
C GLY A 106 10.35 0.94 -1.03
N ILE A 107 10.50 1.72 0.04
CA ILE A 107 9.78 1.47 1.30
C ILE A 107 8.26 1.68 1.14
N PRO A 108 7.75 2.79 0.56
CA PRO A 108 6.32 2.95 0.31
C PRO A 108 5.72 1.85 -0.55
N PHE A 109 6.44 1.39 -1.58
CA PHE A 109 5.97 0.29 -2.42
C PHE A 109 5.91 -1.04 -1.65
N GLY A 110 6.90 -1.32 -0.81
CA GLY A 110 6.89 -2.50 0.07
C GLY A 110 5.74 -2.48 1.08
N ILE A 111 5.46 -1.31 1.68
CA ILE A 111 4.29 -1.08 2.54
C ILE A 111 3.01 -1.36 1.75
N ALA A 112 2.92 -0.88 0.51
CA ALA A 112 1.75 -1.12 -0.32
C ALA A 112 1.51 -2.59 -0.66
N ILE A 113 2.57 -3.35 -0.99
CA ILE A 113 2.51 -4.80 -1.19
C ILE A 113 2.00 -5.50 0.09
N TRP A 114 2.49 -5.08 1.25
CA TRP A 114 2.06 -5.66 2.52
C TRP A 114 0.57 -5.44 2.77
N TYR A 115 0.06 -4.24 2.50
CA TYR A 115 -1.37 -3.96 2.61
C TYR A 115 -2.20 -4.82 1.67
N PHE A 116 -1.80 -4.91 0.40
CA PHE A 116 -2.47 -5.73 -0.61
C PHE A 116 -2.54 -7.19 -0.17
N ARG A 117 -1.44 -7.73 0.37
CA ARG A 117 -1.41 -9.09 0.93
C ARG A 117 -2.43 -9.28 2.05
N ILE A 118 -2.61 -8.30 2.94
CA ILE A 118 -3.61 -8.34 4.01
C ILE A 118 -5.03 -8.35 3.41
N SER A 119 -5.36 -7.40 2.52
CA SER A 119 -6.69 -7.31 1.92
C SER A 119 -7.04 -8.54 1.08
N ALA A 120 -6.12 -9.00 0.22
CA ALA A 120 -6.32 -10.21 -0.59
C ALA A 120 -6.46 -11.47 0.27
N GLY A 121 -5.65 -11.60 1.34
CA GLY A 121 -5.75 -12.73 2.27
C GLY A 121 -7.10 -12.80 2.99
N GLN A 122 -7.63 -11.64 3.43
CA GLN A 122 -8.96 -11.56 4.05
C GLN A 122 -10.09 -11.86 3.06
N LEU A 123 -9.97 -11.38 1.82
CA LEU A 123 -10.91 -11.68 0.75
C LEU A 123 -10.96 -13.19 0.48
N VAL A 124 -9.82 -13.85 0.31
CA VAL A 124 -9.74 -15.30 0.10
C VAL A 124 -10.32 -16.07 1.28
N ALA A 125 -9.99 -15.69 2.51
CA ALA A 125 -10.54 -16.31 3.72
C ALA A 125 -12.08 -16.18 3.77
N SER A 126 -12.63 -15.08 3.28
CA SER A 126 -14.08 -14.84 3.27
C SER A 126 -14.85 -15.75 2.30
N TYR A 127 -14.19 -16.32 1.29
CA TYR A 127 -14.80 -17.24 0.32
C TYR A 127 -14.67 -18.72 0.72
N ARG A 128 -13.83 -19.04 1.72
CA ARG A 128 -13.71 -20.42 2.18
C ARG A 128 -14.98 -20.80 2.95
N PRO A 129 -15.61 -21.95 2.64
CA PRO A 129 -16.69 -22.46 3.46
C PRO A 129 -16.17 -22.67 4.89
N PRO A 130 -16.98 -22.40 5.93
CA PRO A 130 -16.61 -22.75 7.29
C PRO A 130 -16.28 -24.24 7.31
N ARG A 131 -15.08 -24.59 7.81
CA ARG A 131 -14.73 -25.99 8.05
C ARG A 131 -15.80 -26.56 8.98
N SER A 132 -16.41 -27.67 8.58
CA SER A 132 -17.33 -28.34 9.48
C SER A 132 -16.55 -28.86 10.69
N PHE A 133 -17.23 -29.07 11.82
CA PHE A 133 -16.63 -29.71 12.98
C PHE A 133 -15.98 -31.06 12.63
N TRP A 134 -16.44 -31.71 11.56
CA TRP A 134 -15.95 -32.99 11.06
C TRP A 134 -14.69 -32.88 10.16
N ASP A 135 -14.25 -31.67 9.81
CA ASP A 135 -13.08 -31.40 8.96
C ASP A 135 -11.81 -30.98 9.76
N ILE A 136 -11.80 -31.15 11.09
CA ILE A 136 -10.70 -30.82 12.03
C ILE A 136 -10.18 -32.12 12.65
#